data_AF-A0A1M6N728-F1
#
_entry.id   AF-A0A1M6N728-F1
#
_cell.length_a   1.000
_cell.length_b   1.000
_cell.length_c   1.000
_cell.angle_alpha   90.00
_cell.angle_beta   90.00
_cell.angle_gamma   90.00
#
_symmetry.space_group_name_H-M   'P 1'
#
loop_
_entity.id
_entity.type
_entity.pdbx_description
1 polymer ?
#
loop_
_entity_poly.entity_id
_entity_poly.type
_entity_poly.pdbx_seq_one_letter_code
_entity_poly.pdbx_strand_id
1 'polypeptide(L)'
;MTGLQHGALNFNKSLSYNFDGGNLSSDSGLLLVRSFVEKLGLRPLLDDEFNDSAARVHPNASIIEQLIYTTIAGYSTDDHSDSLRHDPVFTNILGKKALASQPTISRFVHSSNERFIKSYNRLLQNLFEKANNPKDTEHIDLDLDSTLFGTFGKQEGSAFNYHYSSKGYHLGCIGEQ
;
A
#
# COMPACT_ATOMS: atom_id res chain seq x y z
N MET A 1 38.38 1.84 6.87
CA MET A 1 37.19 0.98 6.69
C MET A 1 36.21 1.30 7.81
N THR A 2 35.27 2.20 7.56
CA THR A 2 34.18 2.51 8.50
C THR A 2 33.22 1.33 8.51
N GLY A 3 33.10 0.67 9.66
CA GLY A 3 32.24 -0.50 9.85
C GLY A 3 30.79 -0.21 9.47
N LEU A 4 30.15 -1.20 8.84
CA LEU A 4 28.75 -1.18 8.43
C LEU A 4 27.86 -0.85 9.64
N GLN A 5 26.96 0.12 9.47
CA GLN A 5 26.16 0.68 10.56
C GLN A 5 25.16 -0.35 11.11
N HIS A 6 25.17 -0.52 12.43
CA HIS A 6 24.09 -1.16 13.19
C HIS A 6 23.11 -0.08 13.64
N GLY A 7 21.87 -0.12 13.14
CA GLY A 7 20.85 0.88 13.44
C GLY A 7 19.60 0.28 14.07
N ALA A 8 19.09 0.89 15.14
CA ALA A 8 17.76 0.60 15.67
C ALA A 8 16.69 1.27 14.78
N LEU A 9 15.56 0.60 14.57
CA LEU A 9 14.47 1.13 13.74
C LEU A 9 13.53 2.03 14.57
N ASN A 10 13.01 3.08 13.94
CA ASN A 10 12.11 4.05 14.58
C ASN A 10 10.75 3.46 14.98
N PHE A 11 10.32 2.40 14.29
CA PHE A 11 9.00 1.79 14.45
C PHE A 11 9.01 0.56 15.38
N ASN A 12 10.15 -0.10 15.53
CA ASN A 12 10.31 -1.23 16.43
C ASN A 12 11.77 -1.36 16.87
N LYS A 13 12.03 -1.05 18.15
CA LYS A 13 13.38 -1.09 18.74
C LYS A 13 13.90 -2.50 19.00
N SER A 14 13.04 -3.54 18.94
CA SER A 14 13.50 -4.93 19.03
C SER A 14 14.05 -5.45 17.70
N LEU A 15 13.82 -4.72 16.61
CA LEU A 15 14.39 -5.02 15.30
C LEU A 15 15.67 -4.23 15.10
N SER A 16 16.69 -4.91 14.60
CA SER A 16 17.95 -4.32 14.16
C SER A 16 18.35 -4.94 12.82
N TYR A 17 19.17 -4.22 12.06
CA TYR A 17 19.72 -4.69 10.79
C TYR A 17 21.25 -4.69 10.84
N ASN A 18 21.85 -5.58 10.06
CA ASN A 18 23.28 -5.60 9.76
C ASN A 18 23.48 -5.98 8.29
N PHE A 19 24.72 -5.83 7.81
CA PHE A 19 25.08 -6.15 6.43
C PHE A 19 26.13 -7.29 6.38
N ASP A 20 26.16 -8.11 7.43
CA ASP A 20 27.16 -9.16 7.63
C ASP A 20 26.79 -10.48 6.91
N GLY A 21 25.73 -10.47 6.09
CA GLY A 21 25.34 -11.59 5.24
C GLY A 21 24.75 -12.80 5.97
N GLY A 22 24.19 -12.61 7.18
CA GLY A 22 23.54 -13.67 7.98
C GLY A 22 22.18 -14.13 7.44
N ASN A 23 21.14 -14.13 8.28
CA ASN A 23 19.77 -14.45 7.83
C ASN A 23 19.26 -13.37 6.87
N LEU A 24 19.29 -13.68 5.57
CA LEU A 24 18.82 -12.81 4.50
C LEU A 24 17.32 -13.05 4.27
N SER A 25 16.54 -11.96 4.19
CA SER A 25 15.19 -11.99 3.63
C SER A 25 15.16 -11.15 2.37
N SER A 26 14.46 -11.62 1.33
CA SER A 26 14.19 -10.84 0.12
C SER A 26 13.42 -9.55 0.41
N ASP A 27 12.67 -9.54 1.51
CA ASP A 27 11.76 -8.46 1.90
C ASP A 27 12.35 -7.49 2.94
N SER A 28 13.64 -7.63 3.30
CA SER A 28 14.32 -6.73 4.24
C SER A 28 14.33 -5.26 3.80
N GLY A 29 14.18 -4.97 2.50
CA GLY A 29 14.04 -3.60 1.98
C GLY A 29 12.81 -2.87 2.51
N LEU A 30 11.77 -3.61 2.93
CA LEU A 30 10.54 -3.03 3.51
C LEU A 30 10.79 -2.33 4.85
N LEU A 31 11.92 -2.57 5.53
CA LEU A 31 12.28 -1.84 6.75
C LEU A 31 12.45 -0.33 6.47
N LEU A 32 13.01 0.03 5.31
CA LEU A 32 13.18 1.43 4.88
C LEU A 32 11.83 2.06 4.56
N VAL A 33 10.98 1.34 3.83
CA VAL A 33 9.60 1.74 3.51
C VAL A 33 8.84 1.99 4.80
N ARG A 34 8.98 1.09 5.79
CA ARG A 34 8.35 1.22 7.10
C ARG A 34 8.80 2.47 7.84
N SER A 35 10.09 2.75 7.88
CA SER A 35 10.61 3.96 8.51
C SER A 35 10.11 5.25 7.83
N PHE A 36 9.97 5.24 6.50
CA PHE A 36 9.41 6.36 5.74
C PHE A 36 7.92 6.56 6.03
N VAL A 37 7.12 5.49 5.95
CA VAL A 37 5.67 5.49 6.21
C VAL A 37 5.33 5.96 7.63
N GLU A 38 6.16 5.59 8.62
CA GLU A 38 6.01 6.09 9.99
C GLU A 38 6.28 7.60 10.10
N LYS A 39 7.29 8.13 9.42
CA LYS A 39 7.54 9.58 9.38
C LYS A 39 6.41 10.34 8.70
N LEU A 40 5.79 9.74 7.68
CA LEU A 40 4.63 10.30 6.98
C LEU A 40 3.37 10.32 7.88
N GLY A 41 3.32 9.48 8.91
CA GLY A 41 2.19 9.34 9.80
C GLY A 41 0.99 8.67 9.10
N LEU A 42 1.24 7.68 8.23
CA LEU A 42 0.20 7.01 7.46
C LEU A 42 -0.81 6.27 8.35
N ARG A 43 -0.34 5.60 9.42
CA ARG A 43 -1.20 4.78 10.29
C ARG A 43 -2.35 5.57 10.92
N PRO A 44 -2.10 6.70 11.62
CA PRO A 44 -3.17 7.55 12.12
C PRO A 44 -4.18 7.95 11.04
N LEU A 45 -3.71 8.31 9.84
CA LEU A 45 -4.62 8.69 8.73
C LEU A 45 -5.49 7.53 8.26
N LEU A 46 -4.92 6.32 8.17
CA LEU A 46 -5.67 5.12 7.82
C LEU A 46 -6.73 4.79 8.87
N ASP A 47 -6.37 4.87 10.15
CA ASP A 47 -7.29 4.60 11.26
C ASP A 47 -8.43 5.64 11.30
N ASP A 48 -8.15 6.91 11.00
CA ASP A 48 -9.15 7.99 10.95
C ASP A 48 -10.12 7.82 9.78
N GLU A 49 -9.63 7.54 8.56
CA GLU A 49 -10.48 7.43 7.36
C GLU A 49 -11.19 6.07 7.24
N PHE A 50 -10.63 4.99 7.80
CA PHE A 50 -11.14 3.62 7.64
C PHE A 50 -11.53 2.94 8.96
N ASN A 51 -12.04 3.72 9.90
CA ASN A 51 -12.50 3.22 11.19
C ASN A 51 -13.66 2.21 11.03
N ASP A 52 -13.49 1.02 11.61
CA ASP A 52 -14.54 0.00 11.67
C ASP A 52 -15.50 0.25 12.83
N SER A 53 -16.80 0.20 12.55
CA SER A 53 -17.84 0.29 13.59
C SER A 53 -17.91 -0.93 14.52
N ALA A 54 -17.25 -2.03 14.16
CA ALA A 54 -17.26 -3.29 14.90
C ALA A 54 -15.84 -3.83 15.09
N ALA A 55 -15.58 -4.46 16.23
CA ALA A 55 -14.28 -5.09 16.51
C ALA A 55 -14.04 -6.26 15.53
N ARG A 56 -12.99 -6.13 14.71
CA ARG A 56 -12.56 -7.12 13.72
C ARG A 56 -11.14 -7.59 14.03
N VAL A 57 -10.84 -8.85 13.71
CA VAL A 57 -9.47 -9.39 13.79
C VAL A 57 -8.52 -8.64 12.84
N HIS A 58 -9.01 -8.31 11.65
CA HIS A 58 -8.33 -7.47 10.68
C HIS A 58 -9.20 -6.25 10.36
N PRO A 59 -8.96 -5.09 10.99
CA PRO A 59 -9.61 -3.83 10.64
C PRO A 59 -9.31 -3.42 9.19
N ASN A 60 -10.16 -2.60 8.59
CA ASN A 60 -10.02 -2.12 7.21
C ASN A 60 -8.71 -1.34 7.03
N ALA A 61 -8.40 -0.41 7.94
CA ALA A 61 -7.12 0.32 7.97
C ALA A 61 -5.91 -0.63 7.93
N SER A 62 -5.99 -1.71 8.73
CA SER A 62 -4.97 -2.75 8.77
C SER A 62 -4.88 -3.53 7.46
N ILE A 63 -5.99 -3.91 6.82
CA ILE A 63 -5.97 -4.60 5.52
C ILE A 63 -5.39 -3.70 4.43
N ILE A 64 -5.74 -2.41 4.42
CA ILE A 64 -5.19 -1.43 3.45
C ILE A 64 -3.68 -1.29 3.63
N GLU A 65 -3.20 -1.14 4.88
CA GLU A 65 -1.75 -1.07 5.14
C GLU A 65 -1.05 -2.34 4.62
N GLN A 66 -1.63 -3.53 4.85
CA GLN A 66 -1.07 -4.76 4.32
C GLN A 66 -0.96 -4.74 2.78
N LEU A 67 -2.03 -4.33 2.08
CA LEU A 67 -2.06 -4.27 0.62
C LEU A 67 -1.03 -3.29 0.05
N ILE A 68 -0.78 -2.16 0.73
CA ILE A 68 0.27 -1.21 0.35
C ILE A 68 1.65 -1.90 0.39
N TYR A 69 1.97 -2.60 1.48
CA TYR A 69 3.28 -3.24 1.63
C TYR A 69 3.45 -4.44 0.68
N THR A 70 2.42 -5.26 0.49
CA THR A 70 2.51 -6.38 -0.46
C THR A 70 2.67 -5.87 -1.89
N THR A 71 2.00 -4.77 -2.25
CA THR A 71 2.16 -4.13 -3.57
C THR A 71 3.58 -3.60 -3.76
N ILE A 72 4.14 -2.90 -2.78
CA ILE A 72 5.53 -2.39 -2.83
C ILE A 72 6.55 -3.53 -2.93
N ALA A 73 6.28 -4.65 -2.26
CA ALA A 73 7.12 -5.85 -2.30
C ALA A 73 6.96 -6.68 -3.60
N GLY A 74 6.01 -6.32 -4.48
CA GLY A 74 5.76 -7.04 -5.73
C GLY A 74 4.82 -8.25 -5.61
N TYR A 75 4.18 -8.46 -4.45
CA TYR A 75 3.14 -9.47 -4.27
C TYR A 75 1.77 -8.89 -4.65
N SER A 76 1.49 -8.82 -5.95
CA SER A 76 0.30 -8.16 -6.50
C SER A 76 -0.95 -9.04 -6.53
N THR A 77 -0.85 -10.33 -6.25
CA THR A 77 -1.99 -11.27 -6.26
C THR A 77 -2.36 -11.70 -4.84
N ASP A 78 -3.67 -11.79 -4.59
CA ASP A 78 -4.20 -12.07 -3.25
C ASP A 78 -3.82 -13.47 -2.74
N ASP A 79 -3.47 -14.41 -3.62
CA ASP A 79 -3.04 -15.78 -3.28
C ASP A 79 -1.71 -15.82 -2.52
N HIS A 80 -0.83 -14.83 -2.73
CA HIS A 80 0.38 -14.68 -1.95
C HIS A 80 0.09 -14.36 -0.48
N SER A 81 -1.08 -13.79 -0.17
CA SER A 81 -1.43 -13.40 1.20
C SER A 81 -1.53 -14.57 2.17
N ASP A 82 -1.89 -15.76 1.67
CA ASP A 82 -1.91 -16.97 2.50
C ASP A 82 -0.50 -17.50 2.79
N SER A 83 0.42 -17.36 1.83
CA SER A 83 1.84 -17.70 2.00
C SER A 83 2.55 -16.72 2.94
N LEU A 84 2.23 -15.44 2.84
CA LEU A 84 2.78 -14.37 3.68
C LEU A 84 2.11 -14.27 5.06
N ARG A 85 1.08 -15.09 5.32
CA ARG A 85 0.23 -14.98 6.50
C ARG A 85 1.01 -14.91 7.81
N HIS A 86 2.07 -15.72 7.90
CA HIS A 86 2.94 -15.82 9.08
C HIS A 86 4.38 -15.45 8.74
N ASP A 87 4.60 -14.73 7.64
CA ASP A 87 5.94 -14.29 7.27
C ASP A 87 6.52 -13.40 8.38
N PRO A 88 7.72 -13.71 8.91
CA PRO A 88 8.29 -13.00 10.04
C PRO A 88 8.61 -11.54 9.71
N VAL A 89 8.97 -11.21 8.47
CA VAL A 89 9.25 -9.82 8.08
C VAL A 89 7.96 -9.02 8.04
N PHE A 90 6.93 -9.52 7.35
CA PHE A 90 5.64 -8.82 7.25
C PHE A 90 4.94 -8.69 8.61
N THR A 91 4.90 -9.75 9.41
CA THR A 91 4.27 -9.71 10.75
C THR A 91 4.95 -8.71 11.67
N ASN A 92 6.28 -8.61 11.64
CA ASN A 92 7.04 -7.63 12.44
C ASN A 92 6.90 -6.20 11.91
N ILE A 93 6.96 -5.99 10.60
CA ILE A 93 6.84 -4.66 9.98
C ILE A 93 5.44 -4.09 10.21
N LEU A 94 4.40 -4.90 9.98
CA LEU A 94 3.01 -4.48 10.14
C LEU A 94 2.53 -4.57 11.59
N GLY A 95 3.32 -5.16 12.51
CA GLY A 95 2.95 -5.29 13.91
C GLY A 95 1.71 -6.17 14.14
N LYS A 96 1.60 -7.27 13.40
CA LYS A 96 0.43 -8.17 13.42
C LYS A 96 0.86 -9.59 13.74
N LYS A 97 0.01 -10.34 14.44
CA LYS A 97 0.24 -11.77 14.70
C LYS A 97 0.16 -12.62 13.44
N ALA A 98 -0.72 -12.23 12.52
CA ALA A 98 -0.89 -12.85 11.22
C ALA A 98 -1.46 -11.80 10.25
N LEU A 99 -1.12 -11.92 8.97
CA LEU A 99 -1.69 -11.12 7.89
C LEU A 99 -3.12 -11.62 7.55
N ALA A 100 -3.92 -10.74 6.96
CA ALA A 100 -5.23 -11.09 6.43
C ALA A 100 -5.08 -12.14 5.32
N SER A 101 -5.88 -13.20 5.37
CA SER A 101 -5.86 -14.25 4.34
C SER A 101 -6.49 -13.80 3.03
N GLN A 102 -6.28 -14.55 1.95
CA GLN A 102 -6.89 -14.30 0.64
C GLN A 102 -8.42 -14.12 0.74
N PRO A 103 -9.20 -14.99 1.44
CA PRO A 103 -10.64 -14.80 1.56
C PRO A 103 -11.02 -13.53 2.33
N THR A 104 -10.16 -13.07 3.24
CA THR A 104 -10.40 -11.85 4.02
C THR A 104 -10.21 -10.61 3.16
N ILE A 105 -9.14 -10.57 2.37
CA ILE A 105 -8.88 -9.51 1.39
C ILE A 105 -10.01 -9.46 0.36
N SER A 106 -10.40 -10.61 -0.19
CA SER A 106 -11.49 -10.68 -1.18
C SER A 106 -12.81 -10.12 -0.65
N ARG A 107 -13.21 -10.46 0.59
CA ARG A 107 -14.40 -9.88 1.23
C ARG A 107 -14.28 -8.38 1.46
N PHE A 108 -13.11 -7.91 1.87
CA PHE A 108 -12.84 -6.49 2.05
C PHE A 108 -13.02 -5.74 0.73
N VAL A 109 -12.36 -6.16 -0.34
CA VAL A 109 -12.47 -5.55 -1.68
C VAL A 109 -13.91 -5.58 -2.19
N HIS A 110 -14.62 -6.69 -2.01
CA HIS A 110 -16.02 -6.80 -2.42
C HIS A 110 -16.96 -5.85 -1.64
N SER A 111 -16.59 -5.47 -0.42
CA SER A 111 -17.36 -4.53 0.40
C SER A 111 -17.09 -3.06 0.08
N SER A 112 -16.05 -2.77 -0.72
CA SER A 112 -15.67 -1.42 -1.13
C SER A 112 -16.74 -0.81 -2.03
N ASN A 113 -17.34 0.28 -1.55
CA ASN A 113 -18.39 1.03 -2.22
C ASN A 113 -17.98 2.50 -2.41
N GLU A 114 -18.88 3.36 -2.88
CA GLU A 114 -18.57 4.78 -3.08
C GLU A 114 -18.05 5.50 -1.82
N ARG A 115 -18.48 5.11 -0.61
CA ARG A 115 -17.94 5.70 0.63
C ARG A 115 -16.48 5.32 0.84
N PHE A 116 -16.12 4.08 0.49
CA PHE A 116 -14.72 3.64 0.52
C PHE A 116 -13.88 4.50 -0.43
N ILE A 117 -14.34 4.70 -1.66
CA ILE A 117 -13.64 5.53 -2.66
C ILE A 117 -13.45 6.97 -2.13
N LYS A 118 -14.49 7.57 -1.53
CA LYS A 118 -14.40 8.91 -0.94
C LYS A 118 -13.37 8.98 0.19
N SER A 119 -13.34 7.98 1.07
CA SER A 119 -12.39 7.91 2.20
C SER A 119 -10.96 7.69 1.68
N TYR A 120 -10.79 6.88 0.64
CA TYR A 120 -9.51 6.70 -0.03
C TYR A 120 -9.00 7.98 -0.69
N ASN A 121 -9.86 8.73 -1.38
CA ASN A 121 -9.49 10.02 -1.96
C ASN A 121 -9.09 11.04 -0.88
N ARG A 122 -9.76 11.03 0.29
CA ARG A 122 -9.36 11.86 1.44
C ARG A 122 -8.02 11.45 2.01
N LEU A 123 -7.74 10.16 2.12
CA LEU A 123 -6.41 9.68 2.52
C LEU A 123 -5.33 10.24 1.57
N LEU A 124 -5.53 10.10 0.25
CA LEU A 124 -4.59 10.61 -0.75
C LEU A 124 -4.40 12.13 -0.64
N GLN A 125 -5.49 12.89 -0.47
CA GLN A 125 -5.43 14.33 -0.28
C GLN A 125 -4.65 14.71 0.99
N ASN A 126 -4.91 14.05 2.13
CA ASN A 126 -4.18 14.29 3.37
C ASN A 126 -2.68 13.99 3.23
N LEU A 127 -2.33 12.93 2.50
CA LEU A 127 -0.93 12.60 2.22
C LEU A 127 -0.27 13.64 1.32
N PHE A 128 -0.98 14.11 0.30
CA PHE A 128 -0.52 15.17 -0.59
C PHE A 128 -0.28 16.48 0.17
N GLU A 129 -1.24 16.95 0.97
CA GLU A 129 -1.12 18.18 1.77
C GLU A 129 -0.03 18.10 2.85
N LYS A 130 0.31 16.89 3.32
CA LYS A 130 1.45 16.66 4.23
C LYS A 130 2.79 16.77 3.52
N ALA A 131 2.87 16.30 2.28
CA ALA A 131 4.09 16.37 1.48
C ALA A 131 4.30 17.77 0.88
N ASN A 132 3.20 18.45 0.55
CA ASN A 132 3.16 19.75 -0.12
C ASN A 132 2.34 20.73 0.72
N ASN A 133 2.99 21.70 1.35
CA ASN A 133 2.29 22.74 2.11
C ASN A 133 1.52 23.65 1.14
N PRO A 134 0.17 23.67 1.15
CA PRO A 134 -0.60 24.43 0.16
C PRO A 134 -0.34 25.93 0.18
N LYS A 135 0.22 26.46 1.28
CA LYS A 135 0.58 27.87 1.42
C LYS A 135 1.86 28.25 0.67
N ASP A 136 2.73 27.27 0.42
CA ASP A 136 4.01 27.45 -0.24
C ASP A 136 3.96 26.99 -1.72
N THR A 137 2.82 26.41 -2.14
CA THR A 137 2.58 25.94 -3.50
C THR A 137 1.90 27.03 -4.33
N GLU A 138 2.65 27.69 -5.21
CA GLU A 138 2.12 28.71 -6.13
C GLU A 138 1.52 28.11 -7.41
N HIS A 139 2.04 26.95 -7.85
CA HIS A 139 1.65 26.27 -9.09
C HIS A 139 1.55 24.76 -8.87
N ILE A 140 0.60 24.12 -9.55
CA ILE A 140 0.42 22.66 -9.59
C ILE A 140 0.28 22.27 -11.06
N ASP A 141 1.21 21.45 -11.54
CA ASP A 141 1.16 20.89 -12.89
C ASP A 141 0.54 19.49 -12.82
N LEU A 142 -0.68 19.37 -13.36
CA LEU A 142 -1.43 18.12 -13.38
C LEU A 142 -1.22 17.41 -14.72
N ASP A 143 -0.58 16.25 -14.66
CA ASP A 143 -0.43 15.36 -15.79
C ASP A 143 -1.62 14.40 -15.86
N LEU A 144 -2.32 14.39 -16.99
CA LEU A 144 -3.52 13.58 -17.19
C LEU A 144 -3.27 12.56 -18.29
N ASP A 145 -2.93 11.35 -17.86
CA ASP A 145 -2.67 10.24 -18.76
C ASP A 145 -3.75 9.18 -18.65
N SER A 146 -4.10 8.59 -19.79
CA SER A 146 -4.84 7.35 -19.80
C SER A 146 -3.91 6.18 -19.53
N THR A 147 -4.37 5.18 -18.79
CA THR A 147 -3.72 3.87 -18.78
C THR A 147 -4.69 2.77 -19.18
N LEU A 148 -4.17 1.72 -19.83
CA LEU A 148 -4.95 0.54 -20.15
C LEU A 148 -4.86 -0.46 -19.01
N PHE A 149 -6.00 -0.69 -18.36
CA PHE A 149 -6.14 -1.87 -17.51
C PHE A 149 -6.70 -3.02 -18.36
N GLY A 150 -5.81 -3.91 -18.80
CA GLY A 150 -6.16 -5.03 -19.67
C GLY A 150 -7.24 -5.93 -19.06
N THR A 151 -8.25 -6.26 -19.86
CA THR A 151 -9.33 -7.16 -19.45
C THR A 151 -9.23 -8.49 -20.18
N PHE A 152 -9.62 -9.58 -19.52
CA PHE A 152 -9.62 -10.92 -20.09
C PHE A 152 -11.03 -11.50 -20.14
N GLY A 153 -11.34 -12.24 -21.21
CA GLY A 153 -12.66 -12.86 -21.37
C GLY A 153 -13.78 -11.86 -21.63
N LYS A 154 -14.84 -11.91 -20.82
CA LYS A 154 -16.07 -11.11 -20.98
C LYS A 154 -16.33 -10.22 -19.76
N GLN A 155 -15.30 -9.52 -19.28
CA GLN A 155 -15.45 -8.59 -18.18
C GLN A 155 -16.35 -7.42 -18.57
N GLU A 156 -17.33 -7.10 -17.71
CA GLU A 156 -18.31 -6.04 -17.93
C GLU A 156 -17.63 -4.67 -18.04
N GLY A 157 -18.03 -3.83 -19.00
CA GLY A 157 -17.47 -2.50 -19.19
C GLY A 157 -16.13 -2.46 -19.94
N SER A 158 -15.59 -3.60 -20.36
CA SER A 158 -14.40 -3.68 -21.23
C SER A 158 -14.70 -3.06 -22.60
N ALA A 159 -13.83 -2.16 -23.06
CA ALA A 159 -13.87 -1.60 -24.41
C ALA A 159 -12.54 -1.81 -25.14
N PHE A 160 -12.55 -1.76 -26.48
CA PHE A 160 -11.33 -1.77 -27.26
C PHE A 160 -10.71 -0.37 -27.27
N ASN A 161 -9.44 -0.26 -26.87
CA ASN A 161 -8.66 0.96 -26.91
C ASN A 161 -7.71 0.94 -28.12
N TYR A 162 -7.93 1.86 -29.05
CA TYR A 162 -7.13 1.96 -30.29
C TYR A 162 -5.68 2.39 -30.05
N HIS A 163 -5.42 3.23 -29.05
CA HIS A 163 -4.06 3.68 -28.72
C HIS A 163 -3.17 2.50 -28.30
N TYR A 164 -3.71 1.59 -27.48
CA TYR A 164 -2.99 0.39 -27.02
C TYR A 164 -3.28 -0.86 -27.86
N SER A 165 -4.12 -0.76 -28.88
CA SER A 165 -4.56 -1.88 -29.72
C SER A 165 -5.04 -3.11 -28.91
N SER A 166 -5.72 -2.90 -27.79
CA SER A 166 -6.10 -3.95 -26.84
C SER A 166 -7.42 -3.65 -26.13
N LYS A 167 -8.06 -4.68 -25.54
CA LYS A 167 -9.28 -4.53 -24.75
C LYS A 167 -8.97 -4.33 -23.28
N GLY A 168 -9.62 -3.35 -22.69
CA GLY A 168 -9.46 -3.05 -21.27
C GLY A 168 -10.41 -1.99 -20.77
N TYR A 169 -10.27 -1.69 -19.48
CA TYR A 169 -10.81 -0.47 -18.91
C TYR A 169 -9.87 0.69 -19.22
N HIS A 170 -10.47 1.87 -19.41
CA HIS A 170 -9.75 3.11 -19.63
C HIS A 170 -9.82 3.95 -18.36
N LEU A 171 -8.85 3.77 -17.47
CA LEU A 171 -8.74 4.61 -16.28
C LEU A 171 -7.92 5.86 -16.64
N GLY A 172 -8.43 7.03 -16.27
CA GLY A 172 -7.61 8.24 -16.20
C GLY A 172 -6.76 8.19 -14.95
N CYS A 173 -5.45 8.32 -15.11
CA CYS A 173 -4.50 8.52 -14.04
C CYS A 173 -4.13 9.99 -13.98
N ILE A 174 -4.05 10.54 -12.77
CA ILE A 174 -3.56 11.90 -12.53
C ILE A 174 -2.20 11.75 -11.88
N GLY A 175 -1.17 12.21 -12.57
CA GLY A 175 0.19 12.34 -12.05
C GLY A 175 0.53 13.81 -11.80
N GLU A 176 1.57 14.05 -11.02
CA GLU A 176 2.21 15.37 -10.90
C GLU A 176 3.65 15.23 -11.37
N GLN A 177 4.17 16.28 -12.04
CA GLN A 177 5.56 16.37 -12.48
C GLN A 177 6.36 17.34 -11.62
#